data_AF-A0A4Q6BV63-F1
#
_entry.id   AF-A0A4Q6BV63-F1
#
_cell.length_a   1.000
_cell.length_b   1.000
_cell.length_c   1.000
_cell.angle_alpha   90.00
_cell.angle_beta   90.00
_cell.angle_gamma   90.00
#
_symmetry.space_group_name_H-M   'P 1'
#
loop_
_entity.id
_entity.type
_entity.pdbx_description
1 polymer ?
#
loop_
_entity_poly.entity_id
_entity_poly.type
_entity_poly.pdbx_seq_one_letter_code
_entity_poly.pdbx_strand_id
1 'polypeptide(L)'
;MPQNVCSPVSPGRALDVRFYNGAGGPVSVYQLLAPAFEGQPCVPQLLAIVPSRSTADLATSVQAVLRVVDDRTAGVLRTVRLPDAPSCTLAITAP
;
A
#
# COMPACT_ATOMS: atom_id res chain seq x y z
N MET A 1 11.38 -10.79 13.52
CA MET A 1 11.87 -10.06 12.32
C MET A 1 10.63 -9.60 11.56
N PRO A 2 10.43 -8.32 11.24
CA PRO A 2 9.33 -7.92 10.39
C PRO A 2 9.56 -8.58 9.03
N GLN A 3 8.70 -9.54 8.72
CA GLN A 3 8.68 -10.27 7.48
C GLN A 3 8.70 -9.28 6.31
N ASN A 4 9.75 -9.33 5.49
CA ASN A 4 9.88 -8.58 4.23
C ASN A 4 8.84 -9.16 3.25
N VAL A 5 7.57 -8.81 3.46
CA VAL A 5 6.48 -9.28 2.63
C VAL A 5 6.39 -8.35 1.43
N CYS A 6 6.93 -8.79 0.29
CA CYS A 6 6.80 -8.06 -0.98
C CYS A 6 5.55 -8.52 -1.74
N SER A 7 5.13 -7.71 -2.71
CA SER A 7 4.17 -8.08 -3.74
C SER A 7 4.74 -9.23 -4.58
N PRO A 8 3.88 -10.08 -5.16
CA PRO A 8 4.32 -11.10 -6.10
C PRO A 8 5.08 -10.50 -7.29
N VAL A 9 6.06 -11.23 -7.83
CA VAL A 9 6.88 -10.80 -8.99
C VAL A 9 6.02 -10.68 -10.26
N SER A 10 5.08 -11.62 -10.44
CA SER A 10 4.14 -11.57 -11.55
C SER A 10 2.99 -10.62 -11.21
N PRO A 11 2.70 -9.60 -12.03
CA PRO A 11 1.52 -8.78 -11.82
C PRO A 11 0.29 -9.70 -11.89
N GLY A 12 -0.39 -9.83 -10.75
CA GLY A 12 -1.69 -10.51 -10.71
C GLY A 12 -2.72 -9.77 -11.55
N ARG A 13 -3.96 -10.25 -11.53
CA ARG A 13 -5.10 -9.53 -12.10
C ARG A 13 -5.17 -8.10 -11.56
N ALA A 14 -5.56 -7.15 -12.41
CA ALA A 14 -5.75 -5.75 -12.01
C ALA A 14 -6.82 -5.64 -10.91
N LEU A 15 -6.61 -4.69 -10.01
CA LEU A 15 -7.46 -4.40 -8.86
C LEU A 15 -7.53 -2.90 -8.62
N ASP A 16 -8.73 -2.35 -8.62
CA ASP A 16 -9.01 -1.00 -8.15
C ASP A 16 -9.29 -1.01 -6.65
N VAL A 17 -8.49 -0.23 -5.91
CA VAL A 17 -8.61 -0.08 -4.46
C VAL A 17 -9.15 1.30 -4.13
N ARG A 18 -10.32 1.35 -3.50
CA ARG A 18 -10.84 2.59 -2.92
C ARG A 18 -10.21 2.81 -1.55
N PHE A 19 -9.29 3.75 -1.46
CA PHE A 19 -8.54 4.05 -0.24
C PHE A 19 -9.09 5.27 0.49
N TYR A 20 -9.37 5.14 1.79
CA TYR A 20 -9.76 6.25 2.66
C TYR A 20 -8.67 6.57 3.69
N ASN A 21 -8.21 7.82 3.70
CA ASN A 21 -7.30 8.35 4.72
C ASN A 21 -8.07 8.99 5.87
N GLY A 22 -8.25 8.28 6.97
CA GLY A 22 -8.79 8.79 8.23
C GLY A 22 -7.73 9.26 9.24
N ALA A 23 -6.45 9.36 8.86
CA ALA A 23 -5.41 9.91 9.70
C ALA A 23 -5.53 11.44 9.82
N GLY A 24 -4.79 12.05 10.75
CA GLY A 24 -4.80 13.50 10.96
C GLY A 24 -3.99 14.31 9.93
N GLY A 25 -3.36 13.67 8.94
CA GLY A 25 -2.44 14.27 7.99
C GLY A 25 -2.36 13.50 6.67
N PRO A 26 -1.59 14.01 5.70
CA PRO A 26 -1.37 13.31 4.44
C PRO A 26 -0.62 12.00 4.67
N VAL A 27 -0.92 11.02 3.83
CA VAL A 27 -0.23 9.74 3.82
C VAL A 27 0.26 9.40 2.42
N SER A 28 1.42 8.76 2.34
CA SER A 28 1.92 8.16 1.12
C SER A 28 1.59 6.66 1.10
N VAL A 29 0.98 6.21 0.01
CA VAL A 29 0.68 4.79 -0.22
C VAL A 29 1.69 4.23 -1.22
N TYR A 30 2.46 3.25 -0.78
CA TYR A 30 3.47 2.56 -1.57
C TYR A 30 3.04 1.13 -1.87
N GLN A 31 3.29 0.65 -3.08
CA GLN A 31 3.35 -0.78 -3.36
C GLN A 31 4.77 -1.28 -3.10
N LEU A 32 4.91 -2.37 -2.34
CA LEU A 32 6.21 -2.99 -2.08
C LEU A 32 6.48 -4.03 -3.17
N LEU A 33 7.26 -3.70 -4.19
CA LEU A 33 7.60 -4.62 -5.27
C LEU A 33 8.64 -5.65 -4.82
N ALA A 34 8.56 -6.85 -5.38
CA ALA A 34 9.63 -7.83 -5.22
C ALA A 34 10.94 -7.26 -5.80
N PRO A 35 12.08 -7.49 -5.13
CA PRO A 35 13.37 -7.05 -5.65
C PRO A 35 13.76 -7.83 -6.90
N ALA A 36 14.71 -7.29 -7.65
CA ALA A 36 15.31 -7.98 -8.81
C ALA A 36 16.15 -9.19 -8.40
N PHE A 37 16.73 -9.18 -7.19
CA PHE A 37 17.56 -10.26 -6.68
C PHE A 37 17.05 -10.77 -5.34
N GLU A 38 17.11 -12.09 -5.16
CA GLU A 38 16.74 -12.74 -3.91
C GLU A 38 17.60 -12.22 -2.74
N GLY A 39 16.98 -12.01 -1.57
CA GLY A 39 17.65 -11.49 -0.37
C GLY A 39 17.72 -9.96 -0.26
N GLN A 40 17.30 -9.21 -1.27
CA GLN A 40 17.19 -7.75 -1.21
C GLN A 40 15.88 -7.28 -0.54
N PRO A 41 15.83 -6.06 0.03
CA PRO A 41 14.58 -5.48 0.52
C PRO A 41 13.61 -5.20 -0.63
N CYS A 42 12.31 -5.22 -0.32
CA CYS A 42 11.29 -4.82 -1.29
C CYS A 42 11.52 -3.40 -1.79
N VAL A 43 11.22 -3.14 -3.07
CA VAL A 43 11.35 -1.82 -3.67
C VAL A 43 10.03 -1.06 -3.49
N PRO A 44 9.98 0.04 -2.71
CA PRO A 44 8.78 0.82 -2.57
C PRO A 44 8.52 1.65 -3.84
N GLN A 45 7.35 1.47 -4.43
CA GLN A 45 6.84 2.28 -5.54
C GLN A 45 5.69 3.13 -5.04
N LEU A 46 5.80 4.46 -5.13
CA LEU A 46 4.73 5.37 -4.74
C LEU A 46 3.54 5.21 -5.70
N LEU A 47 2.36 4.92 -5.15
CA LEU A 47 1.10 4.89 -5.90
C LEU A 47 0.37 6.23 -5.80
N ALA A 48 0.25 6.77 -4.60
CA ALA A 48 -0.46 8.02 -4.35
C ALA A 48 -0.04 8.69 -3.06
N ILE A 49 -0.25 10.00 -2.99
CA ILE A 49 -0.26 10.79 -1.76
C ILE A 49 -1.71 11.17 -1.52
N VAL A 50 -2.26 10.79 -0.37
CA VAL A 50 -3.69 10.96 -0.06
C VAL A 50 -3.84 11.94 1.11
N PRO A 51 -4.48 13.11 0.90
CA PRO A 51 -4.69 14.08 1.97
C PRO A 51 -5.50 13.52 3.14
N SER A 52 -5.38 14.18 4.29
CA SER A 52 -6.18 13.89 5.47
C SER A 52 -7.68 13.91 5.15
N ARG A 53 -8.44 12.98 5.74
CA ARG A 53 -9.90 12.84 5.60
C ARG A 53 -10.40 12.69 4.16
N SER A 54 -9.55 12.25 3.24
CA SER A 54 -9.85 12.15 1.80
C SER A 54 -9.88 10.71 1.32
N THR A 55 -10.52 10.49 0.17
CA THR A 55 -10.55 9.20 -0.54
C THR A 55 -9.78 9.30 -1.85
N ALA A 56 -9.08 8.23 -2.24
CA ALA A 56 -8.43 8.09 -3.53
C ALA A 56 -8.67 6.68 -4.10
N ASP A 57 -8.82 6.59 -5.42
CA ASP A 57 -8.85 5.32 -6.14
C ASP A 57 -7.44 4.96 -6.59
N LEU A 58 -6.96 3.78 -6.21
CA LEU A 58 -5.60 3.31 -6.48
C LEU A 58 -5.67 2.10 -7.43
N ALA A 59 -5.01 2.20 -8.58
CA ALA A 59 -4.87 1.09 -9.51
C ALA A 59 -3.64 0.24 -9.14
N THR A 60 -3.84 -1.05 -8.90
CA THR A 60 -2.77 -2.01 -8.57
C THR A 60 -3.19 -3.42 -8.98
N SER A 61 -2.59 -4.46 -8.41
CA SER A 61 -2.91 -5.87 -8.67
C SER A 61 -3.37 -6.60 -7.42
N VAL A 62 -4.15 -7.67 -7.62
CA VAL A 62 -4.50 -8.61 -6.56
C VAL A 62 -3.23 -9.15 -5.90
N GLN A 63 -3.31 -9.43 -4.59
CA GLN A 63 -2.16 -9.90 -3.79
C GLN A 63 -0.98 -8.92 -3.68
N ALA A 64 -1.07 -7.71 -4.26
CA ALA A 64 -0.06 -6.68 -4.04
C ALA A 64 0.01 -6.31 -2.55
N VAL A 65 1.19 -5.92 -2.10
CA VAL A 65 1.43 -5.49 -0.73
C VAL A 65 1.56 -3.98 -0.71
N LEU A 66 0.61 -3.33 -0.05
CA LEU A 66 0.61 -1.88 0.13
C LEU A 66 1.16 -1.53 1.51
N ARG A 67 2.00 -0.50 1.57
CA ARG A 67 2.49 0.14 2.79
C ARG A 67 2.03 1.59 2.81
N VAL A 68 1.41 1.99 3.90
CA VAL A 68 0.92 3.35 4.12
C VAL A 68 1.80 4.02 5.17
N VAL A 69 2.34 5.18 4.83
CA VAL A 69 3.27 5.96 5.66
C VAL A 69 2.63 7.32 5.95
N ASP A 70 2.68 7.77 7.21
CA ASP A 70 2.31 9.14 7.58
C ASP A 70 3.46 10.07 7.20
N ASP A 71 3.20 11.04 6.33
CA ASP A 71 4.23 11.92 5.78
C ASP A 71 4.79 12.91 6.82
N ARG A 72 4.07 13.14 7.92
CA ARG A 72 4.51 14.07 8.98
C ARG A 72 5.46 13.41 9.96
N THR A 73 5.26 12.11 10.23
CA THR A 73 6.05 11.36 11.21
C THR A 73 7.03 10.39 10.58
N ALA A 74 6.95 10.18 9.26
CA ALA A 74 7.61 9.11 8.52
C ALA A 74 7.31 7.70 9.09
N GLY A 75 6.25 7.56 9.89
CA GLY A 75 5.86 6.31 10.52
C GLY A 75 5.02 5.45 9.59
N VAL A 76 5.25 4.13 9.62
CA VAL A 76 4.39 3.17 8.91
C VAL A 76 3.08 3.01 9.69
N LEU A 77 1.97 3.46 9.12
CA LEU A 77 0.63 3.31 9.70
C LEU A 77 0.05 1.93 9.45
N ARG A 78 0.30 1.38 8.25
CA ARG A 78 -0.27 0.09 7.85
C ARG A 78 0.60 -0.59 6.80
N THR A 79 0.69 -1.91 6.86
CA THR A 79 1.14 -2.74 5.74
C THR A 79 0.08 -3.83 5.53
N VAL A 80 -0.40 -4.00 4.30
CA VAL A 80 -1.52 -4.89 3.98
C VAL A 80 -1.29 -5.59 2.65
N ARG A 81 -1.60 -6.90 2.60
CA ARG A 81 -1.70 -7.65 1.35
C ARG A 81 -3.14 -7.59 0.84
N LEU A 82 -3.31 -7.20 -0.41
CA LEU A 82 -4.63 -7.07 -1.03
C LEU A 82 -5.24 -8.45 -1.31
N PRO A 83 -6.59 -8.56 -1.24
CA PRO A 83 -7.27 -9.81 -1.53
C PRO A 83 -7.17 -10.18 -3.02
N ASP A 84 -7.48 -11.43 -3.34
CA ASP A 84 -7.80 -11.84 -4.71
C ASP A 84 -9.29 -11.61 -4.98
N ALA A 85 -9.65 -10.35 -5.18
CA ALA A 85 -11.02 -9.89 -5.44
C ALA A 85 -11.00 -8.82 -6.55
N PRO A 86 -12.12 -8.58 -7.26
CA PRO A 86 -12.17 -7.58 -8.34
C PRO A 86 -12.16 -6.12 -7.84
N SER A 87 -12.54 -5.89 -6.58
CA SER A 87 -12.49 -4.57 -5.95
C SER A 87 -12.20 -4.71 -4.45
N CYS A 88 -11.58 -3.68 -3.87
CA CYS A 88 -11.26 -3.66 -2.45
C CYS A 88 -11.42 -2.23 -1.89
N THR A 89 -11.85 -2.12 -0.64
CA THR A 89 -11.80 -0.86 0.11
C THR A 89 -10.78 -0.97 1.23
N LEU A 90 -9.89 0.01 1.32
CA LEU A 90 -8.88 0.08 2.37
C LEU A 90 -9.04 1.40 3.12
N ALA A 91 -9.29 1.32 4.43
CA ALA A 91 -9.34 2.49 5.28
C ALA A 91 -8.20 2.43 6.31
N ILE A 92 -7.57 3.56 6.56
CA ILE A 92 -6.76 3.79 7.76
C ILE A 92 -7.51 4.76 8.66
N THR A 93 -7.66 4.40 9.92
CA THR A 93 -8.14 5.31 10.96
C THR A 93 -6.94 5.87 11.69
N ALA A 94 -7.03 7.12 12.15
CA ALA A 94 -6.09 7.60 13.15
C ALA A 94 -6.09 6.63 14.36
N PRO A 95 -4.93 6.37 14.99
CA PRO A 95 -4.92 5.83 16.34
C PRO A 95 -5.66 6.76 17.30
#